data_AF-A0A4Q6AJU0-F1
#
_entry.id   AF-A0A4Q6AJU0-F1
#
_cell.length_a   1.000
_cell.length_b   1.000
_cell.length_c   1.000
_cell.angle_alpha   90.00
_cell.angle_beta   90.00
_cell.angle_gamma   90.00
#
_symmetry.space_group_name_H-M   'P 1'
#
loop_
_entity.id
_entity.type
_entity.pdbx_description
1 polymer ?
#
loop_
_entity_poly.entity_id
_entity_poly.type
_entity_poly.pdbx_seq_one_letter_code
_entity_poly.pdbx_strand_id
1 'polypeptide(L)'
;MDWKFFEDYGSDTIELDAMISSHCDADHYGGLWDLLNEDKKDELDTKSVKVHNFYHAGVSWWTSDEKKRFLGNKEGGMLHDLISGKTSITKGLNENSDLRLQGEWADFLKCVIKSKANIERLSYNSKKGFKYLPDFGEDEDVSIKVLGPIEFTVDGKPKLKSLGDDSQNTNGNSVLLRVDYGKTRILLTGDLNQNSHHAIIEALDGNKQELAADVAKACHHGSEDCSIEFLQYVQAAATIISSGDDETHAHPRPSIVAASGITGFRKVEKDKMITPLVYSTEISRSLRLGNPNEVSAKDYKTPGGLIDVSLTNESTTDVHYTHVTSGALRGQKKIKSLDRLKVVDGIVYGLVNVRTDGSKILCATLNEGKSKWDIKTFSSRF
;
A
#
# COMPACT_ATOMS: atom_id res chain seq x y z
N MET A 1 3.67 16.89 -7.59
CA MET A 1 4.19 17.17 -6.24
C MET A 1 3.29 16.36 -5.35
N ASP A 2 3.76 15.17 -5.05
CA ASP A 2 2.94 14.08 -4.53
C ASP A 2 3.19 13.93 -3.03
N TRP A 3 4.33 14.46 -2.56
CA TRP A 3 4.70 14.64 -1.17
C TRP A 3 4.54 16.10 -0.76
N LYS A 4 3.64 16.35 0.20
CA LYS A 4 3.18 17.67 0.64
C LYS A 4 3.65 18.01 2.05
N PHE A 5 4.90 17.70 2.37
CA PHE A 5 5.38 17.86 3.74
C PHE A 5 5.56 19.33 4.15
N PHE A 6 6.03 20.19 3.25
CA PHE A 6 6.10 21.62 3.56
C PHE A 6 4.70 22.23 3.68
N GLU A 7 3.77 21.87 2.78
CA GLU A 7 2.39 22.34 2.84
C GLU A 7 1.70 21.90 4.15
N ASP A 8 1.92 20.66 4.59
CA ASP A 8 1.27 20.09 5.78
C ASP A 8 1.98 20.43 7.10
N TYR A 9 3.32 20.50 7.11
CA TYR A 9 4.13 20.65 8.33
C TYR A 9 4.98 21.93 8.39
N GLY A 10 5.05 22.71 7.31
CA GLY A 10 5.80 23.97 7.26
C GLY A 10 7.32 23.81 7.33
N SER A 11 7.86 22.62 7.06
CA SER A 11 9.29 22.32 7.18
C SER A 11 9.96 22.13 5.82
N ASP A 12 11.04 22.88 5.60
CA ASP A 12 11.89 22.75 4.42
C ASP A 12 12.77 21.47 4.45
N THR A 13 12.90 20.85 5.63
CA THR A 13 13.66 19.62 5.83
C THR A 13 12.82 18.63 6.61
N ILE A 14 12.72 17.39 6.12
CA ILE A 14 11.99 16.32 6.80
C ILE A 14 12.98 15.36 7.42
N GLU A 15 12.84 15.14 8.72
CA GLU A 15 13.56 14.10 9.44
C GLU A 15 12.57 12.95 9.72
N LEU A 16 12.92 11.75 9.25
CA LEU A 16 12.16 10.53 9.47
C LEU A 16 12.92 9.64 10.44
N ASP A 17 12.36 9.42 11.62
CA ASP A 17 12.91 8.50 12.62
C ASP A 17 12.94 7.07 12.07
N ALA A 18 11.88 6.67 11.37
CA ALA A 18 11.74 5.35 10.77
C ALA A 18 11.11 5.41 9.37
N MET A 19 11.75 4.75 8.42
CA MET A 19 11.23 4.44 7.10
C MET A 19 11.11 2.92 6.97
N ILE A 20 9.91 2.40 6.68
CA ILE A 20 9.64 0.96 6.73
C ILE A 20 9.11 0.50 5.38
N SER A 21 9.79 -0.45 4.74
CA SER A 21 9.28 -1.17 3.58
C SER A 21 8.75 -2.53 4.02
N SER A 22 7.47 -2.78 3.76
CA SER A 22 6.80 -4.02 4.20
C SER A 22 7.31 -5.25 3.46
N HIS A 23 7.65 -5.14 2.17
CA HIS A 23 8.33 -6.17 1.38
C HIS A 23 8.91 -5.58 0.08
N CYS A 24 9.51 -6.44 -0.75
CA CYS A 24 10.30 -6.07 -1.92
C CYS A 24 9.52 -5.90 -3.24
N ASP A 25 8.21 -5.66 -3.20
CA ASP A 25 7.43 -5.30 -4.40
C ASP A 25 7.22 -3.78 -4.49
N ALA A 26 7.17 -3.28 -5.72
CA ALA A 26 7.33 -1.87 -6.04
C ALA A 26 6.31 -0.95 -5.37
N ASP A 27 5.09 -1.43 -5.17
CA ASP A 27 4.01 -0.72 -4.47
C ASP A 27 4.22 -0.59 -2.95
N HIS A 28 5.23 -1.26 -2.37
CA HIS A 28 5.62 -1.17 -0.95
C HIS A 28 6.89 -0.36 -0.69
N TYR A 29 7.60 0.06 -1.73
CA TYR A 29 8.78 0.92 -1.60
C TYR A 29 8.88 2.05 -2.62
N GLY A 30 8.07 2.07 -3.67
CA GLY A 30 8.15 3.05 -4.76
C GLY A 30 8.06 4.48 -4.26
N GLY A 31 7.03 4.79 -3.46
CA GLY A 31 6.92 6.11 -2.83
C GLY A 31 8.07 6.42 -1.86
N LEU A 32 8.64 5.41 -1.18
CA LEU A 32 9.82 5.60 -0.34
C LEU A 32 11.07 5.90 -1.18
N TRP A 33 11.14 5.35 -2.39
CA TRP A 33 12.23 5.58 -3.32
C TRP A 33 12.25 7.02 -3.79
N ASP A 34 11.09 7.61 -4.07
CA ASP A 34 10.98 9.03 -4.45
C ASP A 34 11.56 9.97 -3.38
N LEU A 35 11.46 9.61 -2.09
CA LEU A 35 12.06 10.35 -0.98
C LEU A 35 13.59 10.29 -0.94
N LEU A 36 14.18 9.20 -1.45
CA LEU A 36 15.62 8.95 -1.38
C LEU A 36 16.34 9.20 -2.71
N ASN A 37 15.61 9.25 -3.82
CA ASN A 37 16.17 9.39 -5.15
C ASN A 37 16.40 10.87 -5.49
N GLU A 38 17.67 11.25 -5.66
CA GLU A 38 18.05 12.62 -6.02
C GLU A 38 17.51 13.07 -7.38
N ASP A 39 17.19 12.12 -8.26
CA ASP A 39 16.59 12.38 -9.58
C ASP A 39 15.09 12.70 -9.50
N LYS A 40 14.47 12.54 -8.32
CA LYS A 40 13.03 12.73 -8.06
C LYS A 40 12.70 13.97 -7.23
N LYS A 41 13.63 14.91 -7.11
CA LYS A 41 13.44 16.15 -6.31
C LYS A 41 12.20 16.97 -6.70
N ASP A 42 11.79 16.92 -7.96
CA ASP A 42 10.60 17.65 -8.45
C ASP A 42 9.27 17.10 -7.88
N GLU A 43 9.28 15.90 -7.29
CA GLU A 43 8.11 15.30 -6.64
C GLU A 43 7.93 15.75 -5.18
N LEU A 44 8.96 16.35 -4.58
CA LEU A 44 8.99 16.81 -3.19
C LEU A 44 8.74 18.31 -3.09
N ASP A 45 7.96 18.72 -2.10
CA ASP A 45 7.76 20.13 -1.74
C ASP A 45 8.75 20.65 -0.70
N THR A 46 9.78 19.87 -0.40
CA THR A 46 10.83 20.16 0.60
C THR A 46 12.21 20.17 -0.03
N LYS A 47 13.17 20.80 0.65
CA LYS A 47 14.56 20.93 0.17
C LYS A 47 15.40 19.69 0.45
N SER A 48 15.08 18.95 1.50
CA SER A 48 15.80 17.72 1.84
C SER A 48 15.01 16.78 2.74
N VAL A 49 15.28 15.48 2.60
CA VAL A 49 14.77 14.41 3.46
C VAL A 49 15.96 13.70 4.11
N LYS A 50 15.86 13.44 5.41
CA LYS A 50 16.85 12.70 6.19
C LYS A 50 16.17 11.53 6.86
N VAL A 51 16.69 10.33 6.62
CA VAL A 51 16.17 9.09 7.19
C VAL A 51 17.16 8.58 8.22
N HIS A 52 16.71 8.42 9.47
CA HIS A 52 17.54 7.92 10.55
C HIS A 52 17.65 6.40 10.51
N ASN A 53 16.51 5.71 10.41
CA ASN A 53 16.45 4.25 10.36
C ASN A 53 15.60 3.78 9.18
N PHE A 54 16.11 2.79 8.45
CA PHE A 54 15.39 2.06 7.42
C PHE A 54 15.18 0.61 7.85
N TYR A 55 13.93 0.18 7.78
CA TYR A 55 13.48 -1.13 8.20
C TYR A 55 12.87 -1.92 7.05
N HIS A 56 13.09 -3.23 7.05
CA HIS A 56 12.56 -4.12 6.01
C HIS A 56 12.22 -5.52 6.54
N ALA A 57 11.40 -6.27 5.80
CA ALA A 57 11.05 -7.67 6.13
C ALA A 57 12.19 -8.69 5.97
N GLY A 58 13.17 -8.41 5.10
CA GLY A 58 14.34 -9.28 4.90
C GLY A 58 14.27 -10.22 3.71
N VAL A 59 13.05 -10.56 3.28
CA VAL A 59 12.82 -11.22 1.99
C VAL A 59 13.23 -10.27 0.87
N SER A 60 13.80 -10.79 -0.21
CA SER A 60 14.30 -9.98 -1.32
C SER A 60 14.31 -10.74 -2.62
N TRP A 61 14.18 -10.00 -3.72
CA TRP A 61 14.35 -10.54 -5.06
C TRP A 61 15.83 -10.80 -5.37
N TRP A 62 16.16 -12.08 -5.51
CA TRP A 62 17.49 -12.56 -5.83
C TRP A 62 17.60 -13.01 -7.28
N THR A 63 18.83 -13.00 -7.80
CA THR A 63 19.23 -13.61 -9.07
C THR A 63 20.54 -14.39 -8.86
N SER A 64 20.73 -15.43 -9.65
CA SER A 64 21.94 -16.25 -9.70
C SER A 64 22.24 -16.63 -11.14
N ASP A 65 23.32 -17.36 -11.37
CA ASP A 65 23.68 -17.83 -12.71
C ASP A 65 22.65 -18.83 -13.27
N GLU A 66 21.90 -19.49 -12.40
CA GLU A 66 20.88 -20.49 -12.76
C GLU A 66 19.47 -19.90 -12.82
N LYS A 67 19.15 -18.91 -11.97
CA LYS A 67 17.79 -18.40 -11.79
C LYS A 67 17.74 -16.90 -11.92
N LYS A 68 16.91 -16.42 -12.84
CA LYS A 68 16.74 -14.99 -13.11
C LYS A 68 16.01 -14.23 -12.03
N ARG A 69 15.02 -14.84 -11.35
CA ARG A 69 14.26 -14.24 -10.24
C ARG A 69 13.66 -15.27 -9.30
N PHE A 70 13.95 -15.13 -8.00
CA PHE A 70 13.46 -16.00 -6.93
C PHE A 70 13.70 -15.38 -5.55
N LEU A 71 13.16 -15.99 -4.48
CA LEU A 71 13.33 -15.54 -3.09
C LEU A 71 14.43 -16.25 -2.29
N GLY A 72 15.44 -16.79 -2.99
CA GLY A 72 16.51 -17.55 -2.35
C GLY A 72 16.17 -19.04 -2.13
N ASN A 73 17.02 -19.72 -1.36
CA ASN A 73 16.89 -21.12 -1.05
C ASN A 73 15.70 -21.38 -0.12
N LYS A 74 14.93 -22.42 -0.48
CA LYS A 74 13.78 -22.91 0.27
C LYS A 74 14.04 -24.36 0.65
N GLU A 75 14.32 -24.61 1.92
CA GLU A 75 14.68 -25.94 2.42
C GLU A 75 14.07 -26.17 3.79
N GLY A 76 13.50 -27.36 4.01
CA GLY A 76 12.85 -27.72 5.27
C GLY A 76 11.63 -26.85 5.61
N GLY A 77 10.94 -26.30 4.60
CA GLY A 77 9.80 -25.40 4.80
C GLY A 77 10.19 -23.99 5.28
N MET A 78 11.46 -23.60 5.10
CA MET A 78 11.99 -22.31 5.53
C MET A 78 12.65 -21.55 4.37
N LEU A 79 12.58 -20.21 4.41
CA LEU A 79 13.36 -19.29 3.58
C LEU A 79 14.71 -19.02 4.24
N HIS A 80 15.79 -19.22 3.48
CA HIS A 80 17.14 -19.19 4.02
C HIS A 80 17.91 -17.91 3.78
N ASP A 81 17.71 -17.28 2.64
CA ASP A 81 18.50 -16.13 2.17
C ASP A 81 17.78 -14.82 2.46
N LEU A 82 18.00 -14.32 3.67
CA LEU A 82 17.46 -13.05 4.16
C LEU A 82 18.56 -11.99 4.19
N ILE A 83 18.24 -10.77 3.78
CA ILE A 83 19.06 -9.61 4.14
C ILE A 83 18.77 -9.22 5.60
N SER A 84 19.78 -8.72 6.31
CA SER A 84 19.66 -8.29 7.71
C SER A 84 19.95 -6.81 7.92
N GLY A 85 20.90 -6.24 7.17
CA GLY A 85 21.33 -4.86 7.33
C GLY A 85 22.31 -4.46 6.23
N LYS A 86 23.01 -3.34 6.45
CA LYS A 86 23.95 -2.76 5.45
C LYS A 86 24.94 -3.78 4.88
N THR A 87 25.58 -4.58 5.72
CA THR A 87 26.59 -5.55 5.29
C THR A 87 26.03 -6.61 4.34
N SER A 88 24.87 -7.20 4.64
CA SER A 88 24.25 -8.21 3.78
C SER A 88 23.75 -7.61 2.47
N ILE A 89 23.23 -6.37 2.51
CA ILE A 89 22.77 -5.67 1.31
C ILE A 89 23.96 -5.34 0.42
N THR A 90 25.05 -4.78 0.95
CA THR A 90 26.27 -4.51 0.19
C THR A 90 26.84 -5.79 -0.44
N LYS A 91 26.81 -6.92 0.27
CA LYS A 91 27.19 -8.23 -0.30
C LYS A 91 26.26 -8.64 -1.45
N GLY A 92 24.95 -8.49 -1.28
CA GLY A 92 23.96 -8.82 -2.31
C GLY A 92 24.04 -7.93 -3.54
N LEU A 93 24.46 -6.67 -3.39
CA LEU A 93 24.65 -5.72 -4.49
C LEU A 93 25.98 -5.92 -5.25
N ASN A 94 26.89 -6.76 -4.75
CA ASN A 94 28.14 -7.06 -5.44
C ASN A 94 27.88 -7.99 -6.63
N GLU A 95 28.24 -7.55 -7.83
CA GLU A 95 28.07 -8.30 -9.08
C GLU A 95 28.83 -9.64 -9.11
N ASN A 96 29.87 -9.78 -8.30
CA ASN A 96 30.66 -11.01 -8.18
C ASN A 96 30.11 -12.00 -7.14
N SER A 97 29.01 -11.68 -6.45
CA SER A 97 28.38 -12.63 -5.53
C SER A 97 27.63 -13.72 -6.30
N ASP A 98 27.64 -14.96 -5.78
CA ASP A 98 26.85 -16.07 -6.35
C ASP A 98 25.33 -15.81 -6.29
N LEU A 99 24.90 -15.12 -5.23
CA LEU A 99 23.52 -14.70 -5.01
C LEU A 99 23.47 -13.17 -4.96
N ARG A 100 22.74 -12.57 -5.91
CA ARG A 100 22.74 -11.12 -6.14
C ARG A 100 21.34 -10.54 -6.00
N LEU A 101 21.23 -9.38 -5.35
CA LEU A 101 20.01 -8.59 -5.36
C LEU A 101 19.75 -8.11 -6.78
N GLN A 102 18.48 -8.02 -7.18
CA GLN A 102 18.16 -7.66 -8.56
C GLN A 102 16.96 -6.72 -8.70
N GLY A 103 16.82 -6.20 -9.93
CA GLY A 103 15.71 -5.36 -10.35
C GLY A 103 15.66 -4.03 -9.60
N GLU A 104 14.50 -3.39 -9.68
CA GLU A 104 14.21 -2.10 -9.04
C GLU A 104 14.40 -2.14 -7.52
N TRP A 105 14.16 -3.29 -6.89
CA TRP A 105 14.44 -3.49 -5.46
C TRP A 105 15.92 -3.29 -5.13
N ALA A 106 16.84 -3.81 -5.95
CA ALA A 106 18.27 -3.61 -5.76
C ALA A 106 18.67 -2.14 -5.96
N ASP A 107 18.06 -1.45 -6.92
CA ASP A 107 18.34 -0.04 -7.17
C ASP A 107 17.84 0.85 -6.04
N PHE A 108 16.66 0.57 -5.51
CA PHE A 108 16.16 1.22 -4.30
C PHE A 108 17.11 1.00 -3.10
N LEU A 109 17.58 -0.23 -2.87
CA LEU A 109 18.53 -0.52 -1.79
C LEU A 109 19.88 0.21 -1.93
N LYS A 110 20.32 0.55 -3.15
CA LYS A 110 21.48 1.43 -3.36
C LYS A 110 21.20 2.84 -2.84
N CYS A 111 20.01 3.39 -3.09
CA CYS A 111 19.58 4.68 -2.54
C CYS A 111 19.51 4.65 -1.01
N VAL A 112 18.98 3.57 -0.42
CA VAL A 112 18.98 3.37 1.05
C VAL A 112 20.38 3.37 1.63
N ILE A 113 21.37 2.69 1.01
CA ILE A 113 22.75 2.73 1.49
C ILE A 113 23.34 4.14 1.39
N LYS A 114 23.04 4.86 0.29
CA LYS A 114 23.52 6.24 0.06
C LYS A 114 22.94 7.23 1.07
N SER A 115 21.71 7.01 1.55
CA SER A 115 21.06 7.86 2.55
C SER A 115 21.76 7.85 3.92
N LYS A 116 22.61 6.84 4.17
CA LYS A 116 23.33 6.60 5.45
C LYS A 116 22.41 6.31 6.64
N ALA A 117 21.15 5.94 6.40
CA ALA A 117 20.28 5.43 7.44
C ALA A 117 20.88 4.17 8.09
N ASN A 118 20.56 3.95 9.37
CA ASN A 118 20.76 2.64 10.00
C ASN A 118 19.81 1.64 9.32
N ILE A 119 20.29 0.45 8.95
CA ILE A 119 19.47 -0.52 8.22
C ILE A 119 19.31 -1.79 9.05
N GLU A 120 18.07 -2.17 9.32
CA GLU A 120 17.74 -3.33 10.15
C GLU A 120 16.53 -4.12 9.63
N ARG A 121 16.61 -5.45 9.73
CA ARG A 121 15.47 -6.33 9.47
C ARG A 121 14.52 -6.38 10.65
N LEU A 122 13.24 -6.16 10.39
CA LEU A 122 12.16 -6.39 11.36
C LEU A 122 11.69 -7.85 11.31
N SER A 123 11.40 -8.40 12.49
CA SER A 123 10.73 -9.69 12.63
C SER A 123 10.25 -9.93 14.05
N TYR A 124 9.27 -10.82 14.17
CA TYR A 124 8.81 -11.38 15.43
C TYR A 124 9.46 -12.72 15.71
N ASN A 125 9.96 -12.94 16.93
CA ASN A 125 10.35 -14.27 17.40
C ASN A 125 9.78 -14.53 18.80
N SER A 126 8.84 -15.46 18.91
CA SER A 126 8.15 -15.78 20.17
C SER A 126 9.08 -16.27 21.28
N LYS A 127 10.22 -16.88 20.94
CA LYS A 127 11.24 -17.36 21.91
C LYS A 127 12.19 -16.27 22.38
N LYS A 128 12.33 -15.18 21.61
CA LYS A 128 13.17 -14.02 21.97
C LYS A 128 12.35 -12.85 22.53
N GLY A 129 11.01 -12.95 22.50
CA GLY A 129 10.06 -11.93 22.94
C GLY A 129 9.94 -10.79 21.92
N PHE A 130 8.74 -10.23 21.76
CA PHE A 130 8.57 -8.98 21.00
C PHE A 130 9.35 -7.86 21.68
N LYS A 131 10.15 -7.14 20.91
CA LYS A 131 10.58 -5.79 21.26
C LYS A 131 9.94 -4.85 20.26
N TYR A 132 9.50 -3.72 20.75
CA TYR A 132 8.93 -2.68 19.94
C TYR A 132 9.94 -2.18 18.90
N LEU A 133 9.46 -1.42 17.91
CA LEU A 133 10.35 -0.63 17.08
C LEU A 133 11.22 0.25 17.99
N PRO A 134 12.54 0.39 17.72
CA PRO A 134 13.40 1.28 18.51
C PRO A 134 12.78 2.67 18.65
N ASP A 135 12.83 3.23 19.86
CA ASP A 135 12.24 4.54 20.23
C ASP A 135 10.70 4.60 20.25
N PHE A 136 10.01 3.47 20.03
CA PHE A 136 8.54 3.36 20.12
C PHE A 136 8.13 2.23 21.09
N GLY A 137 8.76 2.21 22.27
CA GLY A 137 8.52 1.24 23.34
C GLY A 137 7.14 1.36 24.00
N GLU A 138 6.83 0.44 24.90
CA GLU A 138 5.54 0.41 25.62
C GLU A 138 5.29 1.65 26.47
N ASP A 139 6.36 2.26 26.99
CA ASP A 139 6.29 3.43 27.86
C ASP A 139 6.28 4.77 27.09
N GLU A 140 6.32 4.72 25.75
CA GLU A 140 6.30 5.90 24.89
C GLU A 140 4.85 6.35 24.57
N ASP A 141 4.67 7.64 24.23
CA ASP A 141 3.35 8.19 23.86
C ASP A 141 2.72 7.44 22.68
N VAL A 142 3.57 7.03 21.73
CA VAL A 142 3.23 6.14 20.62
C VAL A 142 4.12 4.91 20.73
N SER A 143 3.50 3.73 20.85
CA SER A 143 4.24 2.47 20.79
C SER A 143 3.99 1.75 19.46
N ILE A 144 5.02 1.12 18.92
CA ILE A 144 4.95 0.37 17.66
C ILE A 144 5.45 -1.03 17.91
N LYS A 145 4.53 -1.99 18.00
CA LYS A 145 4.85 -3.40 18.16
C LYS A 145 5.00 -4.07 16.80
N VAL A 146 6.13 -4.74 16.60
CA VAL A 146 6.47 -5.40 15.33
C VAL A 146 5.97 -6.84 15.38
N LEU A 147 4.77 -7.14 14.90
CA LEU A 147 4.07 -8.44 14.99
C LEU A 147 4.46 -9.51 13.95
N GLY A 148 5.22 -9.13 12.92
CA GLY A 148 5.68 -10.01 11.86
C GLY A 148 6.70 -9.31 10.96
N PRO A 149 7.46 -10.05 10.14
CA PRO A 149 7.31 -11.48 9.81
C PRO A 149 7.73 -12.43 10.94
N ILE A 150 7.25 -13.68 10.93
CA ILE A 150 7.58 -14.66 11.97
C ILE A 150 8.96 -15.28 11.70
N GLU A 151 9.93 -14.95 12.55
CA GLU A 151 11.29 -15.49 12.55
C GLU A 151 11.42 -16.75 13.40
N PHE A 152 12.09 -17.73 12.82
CA PHE A 152 12.58 -18.93 13.46
C PHE A 152 14.10 -18.91 13.52
N THR A 153 14.69 -19.59 14.50
CA THR A 153 16.13 -19.83 14.56
C THR A 153 16.39 -21.29 14.19
N VAL A 154 17.08 -21.51 13.06
CA VAL A 154 17.49 -22.83 12.57
C VAL A 154 19.01 -22.80 12.42
N ASP A 155 19.70 -23.74 13.06
CA ASP A 155 21.17 -23.83 13.10
C ASP A 155 21.85 -22.50 13.48
N GLY A 156 21.28 -21.80 14.47
CA GLY A 156 21.78 -20.51 14.96
C GLY A 156 21.55 -19.33 14.02
N LYS A 157 20.90 -19.52 12.87
CA LYS A 157 20.60 -18.46 11.89
C LYS A 157 19.11 -18.12 11.86
N PRO A 158 18.76 -16.84 11.62
CA PRO A 158 17.37 -16.45 11.43
C PRO A 158 16.84 -16.98 10.10
N LYS A 159 15.60 -17.45 10.11
CA LYS A 159 14.87 -18.00 8.96
C LYS A 159 13.41 -17.54 9.05
N LEU A 160 12.74 -17.46 7.90
CA LEU A 160 11.29 -17.23 7.83
C LEU A 160 10.60 -18.49 7.33
N LYS A 161 9.33 -18.69 7.71
CA LYS A 161 8.54 -19.83 7.19
C LYS A 161 8.33 -19.64 5.68
N SER A 162 8.47 -20.72 4.92
CA SER A 162 8.04 -20.74 3.52
C SER A 162 6.52 -20.90 3.47
N LEU A 163 5.83 -19.90 2.97
CA LEU A 163 4.37 -19.76 2.96
C LEU A 163 3.74 -20.08 1.60
N GLY A 164 4.53 -20.54 0.62
CA GLY A 164 4.05 -20.90 -0.70
C GLY A 164 5.10 -20.73 -1.79
N ASP A 165 4.66 -20.30 -2.98
CA ASP A 165 5.56 -19.89 -4.06
C ASP A 165 6.27 -18.56 -3.74
N ASP A 166 7.03 -18.01 -4.70
CA ASP A 166 7.74 -16.75 -4.48
C ASP A 166 6.80 -15.56 -4.25
N SER A 167 5.70 -15.44 -4.98
CA SER A 167 4.74 -14.34 -4.79
C SER A 167 4.05 -14.43 -3.42
N GLN A 168 3.60 -15.62 -3.04
CA GLN A 168 2.99 -15.86 -1.73
C GLN A 168 3.98 -15.62 -0.58
N ASN A 169 5.27 -15.90 -0.78
CA ASN A 169 6.29 -15.64 0.24
C ASN A 169 6.65 -14.15 0.36
N THR A 170 6.69 -13.40 -0.75
CA THR A 170 6.92 -11.95 -0.70
C THR A 170 5.83 -11.28 0.13
N ASN A 171 4.58 -11.57 -0.20
CA ASN A 171 3.41 -10.97 0.45
C ASN A 171 3.22 -11.50 1.89
N GLY A 172 3.33 -12.81 2.07
CA GLY A 172 3.13 -13.47 3.36
C GLY A 172 4.19 -13.15 4.41
N ASN A 173 5.34 -12.64 4.01
CA ASN A 173 6.35 -12.10 4.92
C ASN A 173 6.35 -10.57 4.92
N SER A 174 5.18 -9.94 4.73
CA SER A 174 4.99 -8.53 5.01
C SER A 174 5.29 -8.19 6.47
N VAL A 175 5.77 -6.97 6.71
CA VAL A 175 5.86 -6.43 8.07
C VAL A 175 4.44 -6.21 8.61
N LEU A 176 4.15 -6.77 9.78
CA LEU A 176 2.91 -6.53 10.52
C LEU A 176 3.22 -5.64 11.71
N LEU A 177 2.58 -4.47 11.79
CA LEU A 177 2.76 -3.53 12.89
C LEU A 177 1.46 -3.27 13.62
N ARG A 178 1.54 -3.18 14.95
CA ARG A 178 0.49 -2.60 15.79
C ARG A 178 0.99 -1.28 16.36
N VAL A 179 0.27 -0.21 16.06
CA VAL A 179 0.53 1.12 16.58
C VAL A 179 -0.49 1.41 17.68
N ASP A 180 -0.01 1.66 18.89
CA ASP A 180 -0.83 2.10 20.02
C ASP A 180 -0.53 3.58 20.29
N TYR A 181 -1.56 4.43 20.30
CA TYR A 181 -1.47 5.84 20.66
C TYR A 181 -2.63 6.19 21.61
N GLY A 182 -2.30 6.52 22.86
CA GLY A 182 -3.30 6.59 23.93
C GLY A 182 -4.06 5.27 24.06
N LYS A 183 -5.37 5.31 23.80
CA LYS A 183 -6.25 4.13 23.72
C LYS A 183 -6.38 3.58 22.30
N THR A 184 -6.05 4.36 21.29
CA THR A 184 -6.26 3.97 19.90
C THR A 184 -5.26 2.91 19.46
N ARG A 185 -5.78 1.86 18.85
CA ARG A 185 -4.96 0.81 18.25
C ARG A 185 -5.15 0.69 16.75
N ILE A 186 -4.07 0.77 15.99
CA ILE A 186 -4.04 0.66 14.54
C ILE A 186 -3.20 -0.55 14.13
N LEU A 187 -3.73 -1.39 13.23
CA LEU A 187 -3.01 -2.53 12.67
C LEU A 187 -2.64 -2.26 11.20
N LEU A 188 -1.34 -2.31 10.89
CA LEU A 188 -0.80 -2.17 9.56
C LEU A 188 -0.32 -3.54 9.08
N THR A 189 -1.05 -4.12 8.14
CA THR A 189 -0.92 -5.54 7.80
C THR A 189 -0.08 -5.84 6.57
N GLY A 190 0.38 -4.83 5.83
CA GLY A 190 0.97 -5.03 4.51
C GLY A 190 0.08 -5.93 3.64
N ASP A 191 0.69 -6.93 3.01
CA ASP A 191 0.06 -7.83 2.05
C ASP A 191 -0.05 -9.27 2.54
N LEU A 192 -0.16 -9.45 3.86
CA LEU A 192 -0.33 -10.77 4.48
C LEU A 192 -1.44 -11.60 3.81
N ASN A 193 -1.14 -12.88 3.56
CA ASN A 193 -2.03 -13.86 2.97
C ASN A 193 -2.53 -14.91 3.98
N GLN A 194 -3.45 -15.80 3.59
CA GLN A 194 -4.03 -16.81 4.47
C GLN A 194 -2.97 -17.66 5.20
N ASN A 195 -1.89 -18.07 4.54
CA ASN A 195 -0.83 -18.87 5.15
C ASN A 195 -0.06 -18.08 6.22
N SER A 196 0.25 -16.81 5.94
CA SER A 196 0.89 -15.93 6.92
C SER A 196 -0.01 -15.66 8.14
N HIS A 197 -1.31 -15.50 7.92
CA HIS A 197 -2.29 -15.29 9.00
C HIS A 197 -2.29 -16.43 10.01
N HIS A 198 -2.31 -17.69 9.54
CA HIS A 198 -2.24 -18.85 10.43
C HIS A 198 -0.90 -18.92 11.17
N ALA A 199 0.22 -18.63 10.49
CA ALA A 199 1.54 -18.61 11.12
C ALA A 199 1.64 -17.53 12.21
N ILE A 200 1.02 -16.37 11.99
CA ILE A 200 0.96 -15.28 12.98
C ILE A 200 0.10 -15.69 14.18
N ILE A 201 -1.10 -16.22 13.97
CA ILE A 201 -1.98 -16.67 15.07
C ILE A 201 -1.28 -17.76 15.90
N GLU A 202 -0.63 -18.72 15.25
CA GLU A 202 0.16 -19.77 15.89
C GLU A 202 1.33 -19.17 16.72
N ALA A 203 2.09 -18.23 16.14
CA ALA A 203 3.22 -17.59 16.82
C ALA A 203 2.80 -16.71 18.01
N LEU A 204 1.56 -16.22 18.00
CA LEU A 204 0.95 -15.44 19.08
C LEU A 204 0.24 -16.33 20.10
N ASP A 205 0.31 -17.66 19.99
CA ASP A 205 -0.39 -18.62 20.85
C ASP A 205 -1.90 -18.34 20.95
N GLY A 206 -2.50 -17.90 19.83
CA GLY A 206 -3.91 -17.53 19.81
C GLY A 206 -4.25 -16.27 20.63
N ASN A 207 -3.27 -15.44 21.02
CA ASN A 207 -3.52 -14.22 21.78
C ASN A 207 -4.21 -13.14 20.92
N LYS A 208 -5.54 -13.15 20.94
CA LYS A 208 -6.38 -12.19 20.23
C LYS A 208 -6.08 -10.73 20.56
N GLN A 209 -5.63 -10.41 21.77
CA GLN A 209 -5.38 -9.02 22.16
C GLN A 209 -4.19 -8.42 21.40
N GLU A 210 -3.30 -9.23 20.84
CA GLU A 210 -2.19 -8.71 20.04
C GLU A 210 -2.65 -8.18 18.68
N LEU A 211 -3.71 -8.78 18.10
CA LEU A 211 -4.22 -8.45 16.77
C LEU A 211 -5.46 -7.54 16.78
N ALA A 212 -6.24 -7.56 17.85
CA ALA A 212 -7.46 -6.74 17.95
C ALA A 212 -7.12 -5.26 17.72
N ALA A 213 -7.84 -4.56 16.85
CA ALA A 213 -7.53 -3.15 16.52
C ALA A 213 -8.78 -2.27 16.39
N ASP A 214 -8.66 -0.96 16.57
CA ASP A 214 -9.72 -0.02 16.21
C ASP A 214 -9.74 0.19 14.70
N VAL A 215 -8.57 0.40 14.11
CA VAL A 215 -8.39 0.60 12.66
C VAL A 215 -7.46 -0.48 12.12
N ALA A 216 -7.81 -1.09 11.00
CA ALA A 216 -6.92 -1.98 10.27
C ALA A 216 -6.79 -1.56 8.81
N LYS A 217 -5.55 -1.45 8.32
CA LYS A 217 -5.27 -1.54 6.87
C LYS A 217 -5.69 -2.95 6.44
N ALA A 218 -6.48 -3.08 5.39
CA ALA A 218 -6.80 -4.39 4.84
C ALA A 218 -5.57 -5.00 4.17
N CYS A 219 -5.40 -6.31 4.32
CA CYS A 219 -4.30 -7.03 3.70
C CYS A 219 -4.40 -6.97 2.16
N HIS A 220 -3.26 -6.76 1.50
CA HIS A 220 -3.07 -6.97 0.06
C HIS A 220 -4.17 -6.33 -0.79
N HIS A 221 -4.37 -5.03 -0.56
CA HIS A 221 -5.37 -4.19 -1.24
C HIS A 221 -6.84 -4.66 -1.12
N GLY A 222 -7.14 -5.62 -0.24
CA GLY A 222 -8.42 -6.31 -0.21
C GLY A 222 -8.47 -7.56 -1.10
N SER A 223 -7.43 -8.38 -1.05
CA SER A 223 -7.42 -9.73 -1.62
C SER A 223 -8.35 -10.68 -0.86
N GLU A 224 -8.82 -11.71 -1.57
CA GLU A 224 -9.58 -12.82 -0.97
C GLU A 224 -8.68 -13.92 -0.38
N ASP A 225 -7.37 -13.85 -0.61
CA ASP A 225 -6.37 -14.70 0.05
C ASP A 225 -6.18 -14.24 1.51
N CYS A 226 -7.23 -14.38 2.31
CA CYS A 226 -7.31 -13.90 3.68
C CYS A 226 -8.00 -14.94 4.57
N SER A 227 -7.53 -15.09 5.81
CA SER A 227 -8.16 -15.98 6.78
C SER A 227 -9.30 -15.26 7.50
N ILE A 228 -10.50 -15.84 7.49
CA ILE A 228 -11.64 -15.34 8.26
C ILE A 228 -11.33 -15.37 9.77
N GLU A 229 -10.61 -16.38 10.24
CA GLU A 229 -10.17 -16.47 11.63
C GLU A 229 -9.31 -15.25 11.99
N PHE A 230 -8.34 -14.90 11.15
CA PHE A 230 -7.53 -13.70 11.38
C PHE A 230 -8.36 -12.42 11.45
N LEU A 231 -9.34 -12.24 10.56
CA LEU A 231 -10.23 -11.10 10.64
C LEU A 231 -11.07 -11.08 11.93
N GLN A 232 -11.45 -12.25 12.47
CA GLN A 232 -12.12 -12.37 13.77
C GLN A 232 -11.21 -12.03 14.96
N TYR A 233 -9.90 -12.25 14.82
CA TYR A 233 -8.90 -11.82 15.80
C TYR A 233 -8.71 -10.30 15.73
N VAL A 234 -8.55 -9.74 14.53
CA VAL A 234 -8.40 -8.29 14.30
C VAL A 234 -9.64 -7.52 14.74
N GLN A 235 -10.82 -8.01 14.40
CA GLN A 235 -12.13 -7.46 14.79
C GLN A 235 -12.19 -5.93 14.66
N ALA A 236 -11.73 -5.37 13.53
CA ALA A 236 -11.55 -3.92 13.38
C ALA A 236 -12.87 -3.15 13.49
N ALA A 237 -12.85 -1.95 14.10
CA ALA A 237 -13.98 -1.03 14.05
C ALA A 237 -14.04 -0.25 12.73
N ALA A 238 -12.88 0.00 12.12
CA ALA A 238 -12.76 0.50 10.75
C ALA A 238 -11.70 -0.31 9.97
N THR A 239 -12.09 -0.84 8.81
CA THR A 239 -11.18 -1.47 7.84
C THR A 239 -10.95 -0.52 6.68
N ILE A 240 -9.68 -0.21 6.39
CA ILE A 240 -9.26 0.69 5.31
C ILE A 240 -8.63 -0.13 4.19
N ILE A 241 -9.34 -0.24 3.07
CA ILE A 241 -8.90 -0.95 1.88
C ILE A 241 -8.20 0.05 0.96
N SER A 242 -6.88 0.01 0.94
CA SER A 242 -6.05 0.78 0.02
C SER A 242 -5.88 0.00 -1.28
N SER A 243 -6.81 0.16 -2.22
CA SER A 243 -6.82 -0.45 -3.56
C SER A 243 -6.65 0.61 -4.65
N GLY A 244 -6.25 0.22 -5.86
CA GLY A 244 -6.00 1.13 -6.97
C GLY A 244 -6.29 0.52 -8.35
N ASP A 245 -6.17 1.36 -9.37
CA ASP A 245 -6.64 1.15 -10.76
C ASP A 245 -5.76 0.24 -11.64
N ASP A 246 -4.95 -0.66 -11.08
CA ASP A 246 -4.19 -1.59 -11.92
C ASP A 246 -5.09 -2.72 -12.43
N GLU A 247 -5.49 -2.64 -13.70
CA GLU A 247 -6.48 -3.48 -14.39
C GLU A 247 -6.16 -4.99 -14.39
N THR A 248 -4.99 -5.38 -13.88
CA THR A 248 -4.59 -6.79 -13.74
C THR A 248 -5.10 -7.45 -12.46
N HIS A 249 -5.37 -6.68 -11.40
CA HIS A 249 -5.79 -7.21 -10.08
C HIS A 249 -7.02 -6.48 -9.55
N ALA A 250 -8.21 -7.02 -9.83
CA ALA A 250 -9.48 -6.42 -9.39
C ALA A 250 -9.69 -6.57 -7.87
N HIS A 251 -9.23 -5.55 -7.11
CA HIS A 251 -9.41 -5.37 -5.68
C HIS A 251 -10.17 -4.07 -5.33
N PRO A 252 -10.92 -4.04 -4.21
CA PRO A 252 -11.16 -5.14 -3.30
C PRO A 252 -12.06 -6.22 -3.87
N ARG A 253 -11.85 -7.47 -3.43
CA ARG A 253 -12.77 -8.57 -3.71
C ARG A 253 -14.08 -8.39 -2.93
N PRO A 254 -15.26 -8.64 -3.52
CA PRO A 254 -16.53 -8.52 -2.78
C PRO A 254 -16.58 -9.36 -1.50
N SER A 255 -15.94 -10.54 -1.52
CA SER A 255 -15.80 -11.43 -0.37
C SER A 255 -15.08 -10.75 0.81
N ILE A 256 -14.02 -9.96 0.56
CA ILE A 256 -13.29 -9.30 1.65
C ILE A 256 -14.07 -8.13 2.25
N VAL A 257 -14.85 -7.42 1.43
CA VAL A 257 -15.72 -6.34 1.89
C VAL A 257 -16.79 -6.91 2.82
N ALA A 258 -17.43 -8.01 2.41
CA ALA A 258 -18.40 -8.71 3.24
C ALA A 258 -17.75 -9.29 4.51
N ALA A 259 -16.61 -9.97 4.38
CA ALA A 259 -15.86 -10.56 5.50
C ALA A 259 -15.49 -9.51 6.56
N SER A 260 -14.99 -8.35 6.14
CA SER A 260 -14.67 -7.21 7.02
C SER A 260 -15.91 -6.73 7.77
N GLY A 261 -17.04 -6.63 7.07
CA GLY A 261 -18.33 -6.27 7.66
C GLY A 261 -18.84 -7.29 8.69
N ILE A 262 -18.62 -8.60 8.46
CA ILE A 262 -19.12 -9.68 9.35
C ILE A 262 -18.23 -9.98 10.56
N THR A 263 -16.92 -9.78 10.42
CA THR A 263 -15.93 -10.09 11.46
C THR A 263 -15.51 -8.86 12.28
N GLY A 264 -15.76 -7.65 11.76
CA GLY A 264 -15.42 -6.39 12.42
C GLY A 264 -16.17 -6.16 13.74
N PHE A 265 -15.71 -5.17 14.50
CA PHE A 265 -16.29 -4.79 15.78
C PHE A 265 -17.73 -4.30 15.61
N ARG A 266 -18.61 -4.84 16.46
CA ARG A 266 -20.04 -4.54 16.47
C ARG A 266 -20.48 -4.29 17.89
N LYS A 267 -21.34 -3.30 18.09
CA LYS A 267 -21.97 -3.01 19.38
C LYS A 267 -23.42 -2.61 19.14
N VAL A 268 -24.33 -3.08 20.00
CA VAL A 268 -25.70 -2.56 20.02
C VAL A 268 -25.81 -1.52 21.12
N GLU A 269 -26.27 -0.33 20.79
CA GLU A 269 -26.47 0.76 21.73
C GLU A 269 -27.80 1.47 21.42
N LYS A 270 -28.68 1.56 22.43
CA LYS A 270 -30.00 2.21 22.29
C LYS A 270 -30.79 1.71 21.08
N ASP A 271 -30.85 0.38 20.92
CA ASP A 271 -31.51 -0.31 19.80
C ASP A 271 -30.97 0.08 18.41
N LYS A 272 -29.69 0.48 18.34
CA LYS A 272 -28.97 0.73 17.10
C LYS A 272 -27.72 -0.13 17.04
N MET A 273 -27.52 -0.82 15.92
CA MET A 273 -26.27 -1.52 15.65
C MET A 273 -25.23 -0.51 15.18
N ILE A 274 -24.15 -0.37 15.96
CA ILE A 274 -22.90 0.23 15.52
C ILE A 274 -22.16 -0.85 14.76
N THR A 275 -22.14 -0.72 13.44
CA THR A 275 -21.47 -1.64 12.53
C THR A 275 -20.01 -1.23 12.33
N PRO A 276 -19.13 -2.18 11.97
CA PRO A 276 -17.81 -1.82 11.51
C PRO A 276 -17.90 -0.98 10.24
N LEU A 277 -16.98 -0.04 10.07
CA LEU A 277 -16.85 0.76 8.87
C LEU A 277 -15.89 0.08 7.90
N VAL A 278 -16.24 0.04 6.62
CA VAL A 278 -15.37 -0.48 5.56
C VAL A 278 -15.19 0.63 4.53
N TYR A 279 -13.97 1.16 4.46
CA TYR A 279 -13.59 2.18 3.48
C TYR A 279 -12.74 1.57 2.38
N SER A 280 -12.87 2.10 1.17
CA SER A 280 -12.02 1.75 0.04
C SER A 280 -11.68 3.01 -0.76
N THR A 281 -10.42 3.16 -1.12
CA THR A 281 -9.94 4.21 -2.03
C THR A 281 -10.60 4.08 -3.41
N GLU A 282 -10.74 2.86 -3.93
CA GLU A 282 -11.46 2.61 -5.19
C GLU A 282 -12.94 2.99 -5.15
N ILE A 283 -13.63 2.71 -4.04
CA ILE A 283 -15.05 3.11 -3.88
C ILE A 283 -15.16 4.64 -3.73
N SER A 284 -14.13 5.29 -3.19
CA SER A 284 -14.10 6.73 -2.94
C SER A 284 -13.59 7.55 -4.13
N ARG A 285 -13.18 6.90 -5.23
CA ARG A 285 -12.66 7.58 -6.42
C ARG A 285 -13.76 8.27 -7.20
N SER A 286 -13.38 9.25 -8.02
CA SER A 286 -14.30 9.89 -8.96
C SER A 286 -13.61 10.24 -10.28
N LEU A 287 -14.39 10.63 -11.28
CA LEU A 287 -13.89 11.09 -12.56
C LEU A 287 -14.17 12.57 -12.73
N ARG A 288 -13.18 13.32 -13.23
CA ARG A 288 -13.41 14.68 -13.73
C ARG A 288 -13.92 14.58 -15.16
N LEU A 289 -15.12 15.10 -15.38
CA LEU A 289 -15.76 15.11 -16.69
C LEU A 289 -15.84 16.54 -17.22
N GLY A 290 -15.31 16.75 -18.41
CA GLY A 290 -15.42 18.00 -19.17
C GLY A 290 -16.41 17.89 -20.32
N ASN A 291 -16.94 19.04 -20.75
CA ASN A 291 -17.57 19.19 -22.06
C ASN A 291 -16.52 19.73 -23.03
N PRO A 292 -16.28 19.05 -24.17
CA PRO A 292 -15.45 19.63 -25.21
C PRO A 292 -16.20 20.80 -25.87
N ASN A 293 -15.53 21.94 -26.02
CA ASN A 293 -16.13 23.15 -26.61
C ASN A 293 -15.53 23.58 -27.94
N GLU A 294 -14.30 23.16 -28.24
CA GLU A 294 -13.63 23.40 -29.50
C GLU A 294 -12.78 22.18 -29.87
N VAL A 295 -12.73 21.87 -31.17
CA VAL A 295 -11.72 20.96 -31.73
C VAL A 295 -10.96 21.70 -32.81
N SER A 296 -9.64 21.84 -32.63
CA SER A 296 -8.76 22.52 -33.58
C SER A 296 -7.66 21.60 -34.09
N ALA A 297 -7.39 21.62 -35.40
CA ALA A 297 -6.25 20.95 -36.02
C ALA A 297 -5.49 21.93 -36.92
N LYS A 298 -4.21 22.14 -36.61
CA LYS A 298 -3.30 22.97 -37.41
C LYS A 298 -2.70 22.17 -38.56
N ASP A 299 -2.52 22.80 -39.72
CA ASP A 299 -1.92 22.17 -40.90
C ASP A 299 -2.63 20.86 -41.31
N TYR A 300 -3.96 20.85 -41.21
CA TYR A 300 -4.76 19.68 -41.55
C TYR A 300 -4.69 19.43 -43.06
N LYS A 301 -4.24 18.23 -43.44
CA LYS A 301 -4.08 17.85 -44.84
C LYS A 301 -5.44 17.54 -45.46
N THR A 302 -5.78 18.31 -46.49
CA THR A 302 -6.94 18.04 -47.36
C THR A 302 -6.47 17.79 -48.80
N PRO A 303 -7.32 17.21 -49.67
CA PRO A 303 -7.01 17.10 -51.10
C PRO A 303 -6.68 18.44 -51.79
N GLY A 304 -7.09 19.56 -51.22
CA GLY A 304 -6.83 20.91 -51.73
C GLY A 304 -5.61 21.62 -51.12
N GLY A 305 -4.84 20.94 -50.24
CA GLY A 305 -3.70 21.52 -49.53
C GLY A 305 -3.88 21.55 -48.01
N LEU A 306 -2.97 22.24 -47.32
CA LEU A 306 -3.03 22.44 -45.87
C LEU A 306 -4.06 23.53 -45.55
N ILE A 307 -4.93 23.25 -44.58
CA ILE A 307 -5.81 24.24 -43.98
C ILE A 307 -5.78 24.11 -42.45
N ASP A 308 -6.01 25.21 -41.76
CA ASP A 308 -6.32 25.18 -40.32
C ASP A 308 -7.82 24.95 -40.14
N VAL A 309 -8.19 23.97 -39.31
CA VAL A 309 -9.59 23.63 -39.01
C VAL A 309 -9.86 23.96 -37.54
N SER A 310 -10.90 24.75 -37.28
CA SER A 310 -11.47 24.95 -35.94
C SER A 310 -12.97 24.67 -35.99
N LEU A 311 -13.42 23.70 -35.19
CA LEU A 311 -14.81 23.30 -35.05
C LEU A 311 -15.33 23.89 -33.74
N THR A 312 -16.14 24.94 -33.84
CA THR A 312 -16.60 25.75 -32.69
C THR A 312 -18.09 25.61 -32.38
N ASN A 313 -18.88 24.97 -33.25
CA ASN A 313 -20.30 24.69 -32.98
C ASN A 313 -20.50 23.26 -32.50
N GLU A 314 -20.58 23.11 -31.18
CA GLU A 314 -20.68 21.81 -30.51
C GLU A 314 -21.94 21.02 -30.90
N SER A 315 -23.05 21.69 -31.19
CA SER A 315 -24.34 21.05 -31.49
C SER A 315 -24.41 20.42 -32.88
N THR A 316 -23.61 20.93 -33.83
CA THR A 316 -23.58 20.47 -35.23
C THR A 316 -22.36 19.64 -35.56
N THR A 317 -21.44 19.47 -34.61
CA THR A 317 -20.20 18.71 -34.79
C THR A 317 -20.39 17.28 -34.30
N ASP A 318 -20.41 16.30 -35.21
CA ASP A 318 -20.51 14.89 -34.85
C ASP A 318 -19.13 14.26 -34.61
N VAL A 319 -18.98 13.59 -33.47
CA VAL A 319 -17.81 12.81 -33.12
C VAL A 319 -18.11 11.34 -33.37
N HIS A 320 -17.37 10.76 -34.33
CA HIS A 320 -17.41 9.34 -34.65
C HIS A 320 -16.32 8.62 -33.85
N TYR A 321 -16.69 7.59 -33.10
CA TYR A 321 -15.73 6.83 -32.29
C TYR A 321 -16.10 5.35 -32.25
N THR A 322 -15.15 4.54 -31.83
CA THR A 322 -15.34 3.10 -31.65
C THR A 322 -15.46 2.82 -30.15
N HIS A 323 -16.62 2.30 -29.73
CA HIS A 323 -16.83 1.86 -28.36
C HIS A 323 -16.55 0.36 -28.26
N VAL A 324 -15.53 0.01 -27.48
CA VAL A 324 -15.25 -1.38 -27.09
C VAL A 324 -15.76 -1.57 -25.67
N THR A 325 -16.83 -2.35 -25.52
CA THR A 325 -17.29 -2.77 -24.18
C THR A 325 -16.29 -3.76 -23.59
N SER A 326 -16.12 -3.75 -22.27
CA SER A 326 -15.26 -4.70 -21.56
C SER A 326 -15.52 -6.15 -22.01
N GLY A 327 -14.46 -6.86 -22.41
CA GLY A 327 -14.52 -8.23 -22.92
C GLY A 327 -14.89 -8.39 -24.41
N ALA A 328 -15.18 -7.31 -25.15
CA ALA A 328 -15.46 -7.40 -26.58
C ALA A 328 -14.17 -7.39 -27.42
N LEU A 329 -14.04 -8.36 -28.34
CA LEU A 329 -12.92 -8.43 -29.29
C LEU A 329 -13.01 -7.41 -30.43
N ARG A 330 -14.20 -6.83 -30.66
CA ARG A 330 -14.45 -5.85 -31.72
C ARG A 330 -15.33 -4.72 -31.18
N GLY A 331 -14.93 -3.48 -31.44
CA GLY A 331 -15.71 -2.32 -31.05
C GLY A 331 -16.86 -2.01 -32.01
N GLN A 332 -17.87 -1.32 -31.50
CA GLN A 332 -18.99 -0.81 -32.26
C GLN A 332 -18.75 0.66 -32.63
N LYS A 333 -19.01 1.02 -33.89
CA LYS A 333 -19.01 2.43 -34.29
C LYS A 333 -20.20 3.16 -33.64
N LYS A 334 -19.92 4.31 -33.04
CA LYS A 334 -20.90 5.20 -32.43
C LYS A 334 -20.69 6.62 -32.97
N ILE A 335 -21.76 7.40 -32.92
CA ILE A 335 -21.78 8.81 -33.31
C ILE A 335 -22.45 9.56 -32.18
N LYS A 336 -21.86 10.67 -31.76
CA LYS A 336 -22.45 11.59 -30.77
C LYS A 336 -22.08 13.01 -31.14
N SER A 337 -23.00 13.94 -31.00
CA SER A 337 -22.69 15.37 -31.14
C SER A 337 -21.73 15.82 -30.03
N LEU A 338 -20.86 16.78 -30.34
CA LEU A 338 -19.79 17.25 -29.47
C LEU A 338 -20.33 17.77 -28.13
N ASP A 339 -21.45 18.51 -28.15
CA ASP A 339 -22.15 19.05 -26.97
C ASP A 339 -22.66 17.97 -25.99
N ARG A 340 -22.88 16.74 -26.49
CA ARG A 340 -23.32 15.59 -25.69
C ARG A 340 -22.16 14.67 -25.34
N LEU A 341 -20.96 14.90 -25.88
CA LEU A 341 -19.78 14.13 -25.53
C LEU A 341 -19.26 14.56 -24.16
N LYS A 342 -18.80 13.61 -23.37
CA LYS A 342 -18.05 13.87 -22.13
C LYS A 342 -16.63 13.42 -22.36
N VAL A 343 -15.68 14.26 -22.00
CA VAL A 343 -14.26 13.92 -21.98
C VAL A 343 -13.90 13.62 -20.54
N VAL A 344 -13.23 12.49 -20.30
CA VAL A 344 -12.60 12.24 -19.01
C VAL A 344 -11.33 13.08 -18.99
N ASP A 345 -11.34 14.15 -18.20
CA ASP A 345 -10.22 15.07 -18.01
C ASP A 345 -9.18 14.50 -17.04
N GLY A 346 -9.63 13.65 -16.12
CA GLY A 346 -8.74 12.91 -15.23
C GLY A 346 -9.47 12.00 -14.25
N ILE A 347 -8.71 11.13 -13.61
CA ILE A 347 -9.15 10.34 -12.46
C ILE A 347 -8.83 11.13 -11.20
N VAL A 348 -9.80 11.21 -10.29
CA VAL A 348 -9.55 11.65 -8.92
C VAL A 348 -9.40 10.39 -8.07
N TYR A 349 -8.17 10.10 -7.67
CA TYR A 349 -7.89 9.00 -6.76
C TYR A 349 -8.69 9.17 -5.48
N GLY A 350 -9.35 8.09 -5.04
CA GLY A 350 -10.07 8.14 -3.78
C GLY A 350 -9.11 8.18 -2.61
N LEU A 351 -9.44 9.01 -1.62
CA LEU A 351 -8.63 9.22 -0.42
C LEU A 351 -9.48 8.91 0.81
N VAL A 352 -8.90 8.12 1.73
CA VAL A 352 -9.49 7.83 3.03
C VAL A 352 -8.55 8.38 4.11
N ASN A 353 -8.98 9.44 4.79
CA ASN A 353 -8.24 10.02 5.90
C ASN A 353 -8.62 9.31 7.19
N VAL A 354 -7.62 8.86 7.96
CA VAL A 354 -7.80 8.38 9.32
C VAL A 354 -6.99 9.25 10.27
N ARG A 355 -7.62 9.78 11.31
CA ARG A 355 -6.98 10.60 12.34
C ARG A 355 -7.44 10.18 13.73
N THR A 356 -6.60 10.37 14.73
CA THR A 356 -6.95 10.10 16.14
C THR A 356 -6.25 11.06 17.08
N ASP A 357 -6.90 11.37 18.21
CA ASP A 357 -6.31 12.09 19.36
C ASP A 357 -5.88 11.13 20.49
N GLY A 358 -5.87 9.82 20.19
CA GLY A 358 -5.60 8.75 21.14
C GLY A 358 -6.84 8.25 21.86
N SER A 359 -7.98 8.94 21.79
CA SER A 359 -9.25 8.51 22.41
C SER A 359 -10.39 8.36 21.42
N LYS A 360 -10.40 9.20 20.39
CA LYS A 360 -11.44 9.31 19.37
C LYS A 360 -10.80 9.22 18.00
N ILE A 361 -11.42 8.41 17.15
CA ILE A 361 -10.97 8.16 15.79
C ILE A 361 -11.93 8.84 14.83
N LEU A 362 -11.37 9.39 13.77
CA LEU A 362 -12.06 10.04 12.66
C LEU A 362 -11.65 9.35 11.36
N CYS A 363 -12.64 8.92 10.58
CA CYS A 363 -12.46 8.45 9.21
C CYS A 363 -13.20 9.42 8.27
N ALA A 364 -12.54 9.88 7.21
CA ALA A 364 -13.13 10.85 6.28
C ALA A 364 -12.79 10.57 4.81
N THR A 365 -13.77 10.80 3.93
CA THR A 365 -13.60 10.79 2.48
C THR A 365 -14.10 12.11 1.90
N LEU A 366 -13.46 12.59 0.83
CA LEU A 366 -13.83 13.87 0.22
C LEU A 366 -15.01 13.65 -0.74
N ASN A 367 -16.09 14.39 -0.54
CA ASN A 367 -17.13 14.52 -1.54
C ASN A 367 -16.72 15.62 -2.53
N GLU A 368 -16.12 15.20 -3.64
CA GLU A 368 -15.59 16.08 -4.68
C GLU A 368 -16.64 17.05 -5.24
N GLY A 369 -17.87 16.57 -5.48
CA GLY A 369 -18.94 17.40 -6.05
C GLY A 369 -19.42 18.54 -5.13
N LYS A 370 -19.12 18.47 -3.82
CA LYS A 370 -19.51 19.49 -2.84
C LYS A 370 -18.32 20.16 -2.16
N SER A 371 -17.10 19.72 -2.46
CA SER A 371 -15.87 20.10 -1.73
C SER A 371 -16.04 19.99 -0.21
N LYS A 372 -16.71 18.92 0.25
CA LYS A 372 -17.03 18.68 1.67
C LYS A 372 -16.58 17.29 2.08
N TRP A 373 -15.98 17.18 3.26
CA TRP A 373 -15.63 15.90 3.85
C TRP A 373 -16.87 15.18 4.41
N ASP A 374 -17.07 13.92 4.03
CA ASP A 374 -17.95 13.01 4.76
C ASP A 374 -17.15 12.37 5.88
N ILE A 375 -17.58 12.61 7.12
CA ILE A 375 -16.80 12.30 8.32
C ILE A 375 -17.60 11.34 9.20
N LYS A 376 -16.97 10.24 9.59
CA LYS A 376 -17.44 9.35 10.66
C LYS A 376 -16.46 9.40 11.81
N THR A 377 -16.98 9.42 13.03
CA THR A 377 -16.16 9.37 14.23
C THR A 377 -16.68 8.33 15.21
N PHE A 378 -15.78 7.69 15.93
CA PHE A 378 -16.10 6.72 16.98
C PHE A 378 -15.02 6.76 18.07
N SER A 379 -15.38 6.34 19.28
CA SER A 379 -14.42 6.23 20.38
C SER A 379 -13.59 4.96 20.22
N SER A 380 -12.31 5.06 20.54
CA SER A 380 -11.45 3.89 20.70
C SER A 380 -11.94 2.99 21.84
N ARG A 381 -11.68 1.69 21.71
CA ARG A 381 -12.22 0.64 22.59
C ARG A 381 -11.19 -0.04 23.49
N PHE A 382 -9.93 0.38 23.49
CA PHE A 382 -8.88 -0.20 24.35
C PHE A 382 -8.62 0.61 25.61
#